data_AF-A0A1J3F8V0-F1
#
_entry.id   AF-A0A1J3F8V0-F1
#
_cell.length_a   1.000
_cell.length_b   1.000
_cell.length_c   1.000
_cell.angle_alpha   90.00
_cell.angle_beta   90.00
_cell.angle_gamma   90.00
#
_symmetry.space_group_name_H-M   'P 1'
#
loop_
_entity.id
_entity.type
_entity.pdbx_description
1 polymer ?
#
loop_
_entity_poly.entity_id
_entity_poly.type
_entity_poly.pdbx_seq_one_letter_code
_entity_poly.pdbx_strand_id
1 'polypeptide(L)'
;WESVLHRLEDSLDGKIDAVLRVGYDNLHKDDQCLFLLIAFFLNYQDDVHLKAMLADSRIDVGHGLETLANKSLIQISTEGEVVMHKLLQQAGREAVQRQEPGKRQVLIDADEICDTLENDSKRRSVMGISFDISTPIDDVNISAGAFKNMPNLRFLSIYKTRRDRDVRVHVHEDMDFPPRLR
;
A
#
# COMPACT_ATOMS: atom_id res chain seq x y z
N TRP A 1 1.23 19.48 -22.37
CA TRP A 1 0.32 18.35 -22.14
C TRP A 1 0.89 17.37 -21.14
N GLU A 2 2.14 16.90 -21.31
CA GLU A 2 2.82 16.01 -20.35
C GLU A 2 2.87 16.55 -18.91
N SER A 3 3.20 17.84 -18.71
CA SER A 3 3.21 18.46 -17.37
C SER A 3 1.84 18.55 -16.71
N VAL A 4 0.75 18.61 -17.48
CA VAL A 4 -0.63 18.62 -16.95
C VAL A 4 -1.05 17.21 -16.58
N LEU A 5 -0.63 16.23 -17.39
CA LEU A 5 -0.87 14.80 -17.13
C LEU A 5 -0.15 14.35 -15.86
N HIS A 6 1.12 14.74 -15.70
CA HIS A 6 1.91 14.49 -14.48
C HIS A 6 1.27 15.13 -13.24
N ARG A 7 0.76 16.36 -13.34
CA ARG A 7 0.03 17.00 -12.23
C ARG A 7 -1.27 16.29 -11.84
N LEU A 8 -1.98 15.71 -12.82
CA LEU A 8 -3.21 14.94 -12.59
C LEU A 8 -2.92 13.55 -12.02
N GLU A 9 -1.77 12.97 -12.35
CA GLU A 9 -1.31 11.69 -11.80
C GLU A 9 -0.77 11.83 -10.37
N ASP A 10 -0.12 12.96 -10.06
CA ASP A 10 0.48 13.20 -8.74
C ASP A 10 -0.50 13.73 -7.70
N SER A 11 -1.57 14.43 -8.13
CA SER A 11 -2.49 15.10 -7.20
C SER A 11 -3.92 15.06 -7.70
N LEU A 12 -4.86 14.75 -6.80
CA LEU A 12 -6.27 14.93 -7.08
C LEU A 12 -6.61 16.43 -7.15
N ASP A 13 -7.56 16.78 -8.00
CA ASP A 13 -8.22 18.09 -7.90
C ASP A 13 -8.82 18.23 -6.49
N GLY A 14 -8.61 19.38 -5.85
CA GLY A 14 -8.97 19.57 -4.44
C GLY A 14 -10.46 19.33 -4.12
N LYS A 15 -11.37 19.48 -5.10
CA LYS A 15 -12.79 19.13 -4.90
C LYS A 15 -13.00 17.62 -4.96
N ILE A 16 -12.31 16.93 -5.85
CA ILE A 16 -12.37 15.47 -5.97
C ILE A 16 -11.77 14.84 -4.72
N ASP A 17 -10.60 15.30 -4.28
CA ASP A 17 -10.00 14.84 -3.01
C ASP A 17 -10.98 15.02 -1.85
N ALA A 18 -11.56 16.21 -1.69
CA ALA A 18 -12.47 16.48 -0.58
C ALA A 18 -13.65 15.49 -0.52
N VAL A 19 -14.21 15.11 -1.67
CA VAL A 19 -15.33 14.15 -1.75
C VAL A 19 -14.86 12.73 -1.42
N LEU A 20 -13.78 12.27 -2.04
CA LEU A 20 -13.26 10.91 -1.82
C LEU A 20 -12.76 10.73 -0.38
N ARG A 21 -12.17 11.78 0.19
CA ARG A 21 -11.70 11.84 1.56
C ARG A 21 -12.82 11.62 2.56
N VAL A 22 -14.00 12.24 2.37
CA VAL A 22 -15.15 12.02 3.27
C VAL A 22 -15.55 10.54 3.30
N GLY A 23 -15.43 9.82 2.18
CA GLY A 23 -15.66 8.38 2.14
C GLY A 23 -14.68 7.62 3.02
N TYR A 24 -13.39 7.91 2.90
CA TYR A 24 -12.29 7.26 3.63
C TYR A 24 -12.22 7.62 5.12
N ASP A 25 -12.35 8.90 5.47
CA ASP A 25 -12.22 9.38 6.85
C ASP A 25 -13.34 8.84 7.76
N ASN A 26 -14.48 8.48 7.17
CA ASN A 26 -15.63 7.89 7.88
C ASN A 26 -15.56 6.36 8.00
N LEU A 27 -14.47 5.72 7.57
CA LEU A 27 -14.25 4.28 7.74
C LEU A 27 -13.71 3.97 9.13
N HIS A 28 -14.03 2.78 9.64
CA HIS A 28 -13.33 2.24 10.81
C HIS A 28 -11.85 1.99 10.46
N LYS A 29 -10.97 2.00 11.46
CA LYS A 29 -9.51 1.88 11.27
C LYS A 29 -9.09 0.62 10.50
N ASP A 30 -9.78 -0.49 10.73
CA ASP A 30 -9.50 -1.75 10.03
C ASP A 30 -9.96 -1.70 8.57
N ASP A 31 -11.10 -1.06 8.29
CA ASP A 31 -11.60 -0.84 6.93
C ASP A 31 -10.74 0.17 6.15
N GLN A 32 -10.21 1.20 6.83
CA GLN A 32 -9.22 2.11 6.26
C GLN A 32 -7.96 1.35 5.85
N CYS A 33 -7.55 0.37 6.67
CA CYS A 33 -6.41 -0.47 6.34
C CYS A 33 -6.70 -1.37 5.14
N LEU A 34 -7.86 -2.04 5.14
CA LEU A 34 -8.30 -2.86 4.02
C LEU A 34 -8.38 -2.05 2.72
N PHE A 35 -8.92 -0.84 2.77
CA PHE A 35 -8.97 0.09 1.64
C PHE A 35 -7.56 0.34 1.06
N LEU A 36 -6.57 0.63 1.91
CA LEU A 36 -5.19 0.85 1.47
C LEU A 36 -4.57 -0.44 0.90
N LEU A 37 -4.82 -1.58 1.51
CA LEU A 37 -4.33 -2.86 0.99
C LEU A 37 -4.90 -3.15 -0.41
N ILE A 38 -6.18 -2.87 -0.64
CA ILE A 38 -6.81 -2.95 -1.98
C ILE A 38 -6.18 -1.95 -2.94
N ALA A 39 -6.01 -0.70 -2.53
CA ALA A 39 -5.47 0.35 -3.37
C ALA A 39 -4.08 0.00 -3.95
N PHE A 40 -3.21 -0.60 -3.13
CA PHE A 40 -1.80 -0.84 -3.46
C PHE A 40 -1.45 -2.26 -3.88
N PHE A 41 -2.19 -3.27 -3.42
CA PHE A 41 -1.78 -4.68 -3.58
C PHE A 41 -2.89 -5.59 -4.10
N LEU A 42 -4.15 -5.33 -3.74
CA LEU A 42 -5.25 -6.29 -3.89
C LEU A 42 -6.33 -5.86 -4.89
N ASN A 43 -6.09 -4.81 -5.68
CA ASN A 43 -7.01 -4.45 -6.76
C ASN A 43 -7.06 -5.58 -7.81
N TYR A 44 -8.25 -5.88 -8.31
CA TYR A 44 -8.56 -6.99 -9.21
C TYR A 44 -8.32 -8.39 -8.63
N GLN A 45 -8.18 -8.53 -7.31
CA GLN A 45 -8.11 -9.84 -6.68
C GLN A 45 -9.52 -10.38 -6.40
N ASP A 46 -9.66 -11.70 -6.53
CA ASP A 46 -10.86 -12.43 -6.12
C ASP A 46 -11.13 -12.29 -4.61
N ASP A 47 -12.39 -12.09 -4.22
CA ASP A 47 -12.76 -11.82 -2.83
C ASP A 47 -12.47 -13.00 -1.89
N VAL A 48 -12.57 -14.25 -2.38
CA VAL A 48 -12.23 -15.46 -1.63
C VAL A 48 -10.72 -15.52 -1.40
N HIS A 49 -9.93 -15.20 -2.43
CA HIS A 49 -8.48 -15.12 -2.29
C HIS A 49 -8.06 -14.03 -1.29
N LEU A 50 -8.69 -12.85 -1.37
CA LEU A 50 -8.42 -11.73 -0.48
C LEU A 50 -8.68 -12.11 1.00
N LYS A 51 -9.82 -12.76 1.27
CA LYS A 51 -10.15 -13.30 2.60
C LYS A 51 -9.09 -14.28 3.09
N ALA A 52 -8.57 -15.16 2.22
CA ALA A 52 -7.54 -16.13 2.58
C ALA A 52 -6.19 -15.46 2.92
N MET A 53 -5.76 -14.44 2.18
CA MET A 53 -4.50 -13.71 2.44
C MET A 53 -4.50 -12.99 3.80
N LEU A 54 -5.69 -12.58 4.25
CA LEU A 54 -5.90 -11.81 5.47
C LEU A 54 -6.57 -12.61 6.59
N ALA A 55 -6.75 -13.94 6.44
CA ALA A 55 -7.45 -14.79 7.42
C ALA A 55 -6.84 -14.74 8.83
N ASP A 56 -5.50 -14.71 8.92
CA ASP A 56 -4.78 -14.59 10.19
C ASP A 56 -4.63 -13.14 10.69
N SER A 57 -5.26 -12.17 10.03
CA SER A 57 -5.18 -10.76 10.42
C SER A 57 -6.28 -10.42 11.41
N ARG A 58 -6.25 -9.19 11.96
CA ARG A 58 -7.34 -8.68 12.82
C ARG A 58 -8.48 -8.06 12.01
N ILE A 59 -8.36 -7.99 10.69
CA ILE A 59 -9.33 -7.36 9.81
C ILE A 59 -10.43 -8.37 9.49
N ASP A 60 -11.69 -8.00 9.76
CA ASP A 60 -12.83 -8.71 9.20
C ASP A 60 -13.00 -8.32 7.73
N VAL A 61 -12.37 -9.11 6.85
CA VAL A 61 -12.37 -8.84 5.41
C VAL A 61 -13.78 -8.89 4.83
N GLY A 62 -14.63 -9.81 5.30
CA GLY A 62 -15.99 -9.96 4.78
C GLY A 62 -16.81 -8.70 5.05
N HIS A 63 -16.84 -8.27 6.32
CA HIS A 63 -17.52 -7.05 6.72
C HIS A 63 -16.89 -5.79 6.12
N GLY A 64 -15.56 -5.75 6.02
CA GLY A 64 -14.83 -4.63 5.44
C GLY A 64 -15.15 -4.46 3.94
N LEU A 65 -15.18 -5.54 3.16
CA LEU A 65 -15.56 -5.47 1.75
C LEU A 65 -17.00 -5.00 1.57
N GLU A 66 -17.93 -5.49 2.39
CA GLU A 66 -19.33 -5.03 2.38
C GLU A 66 -19.42 -3.52 2.69
N THR A 67 -18.70 -3.04 3.71
CA THR A 67 -18.67 -1.63 4.09
C THR A 67 -18.10 -0.75 2.99
N LEU A 68 -17.00 -1.16 2.36
CA LEU A 68 -16.39 -0.43 1.25
C LEU A 68 -17.31 -0.39 0.03
N ALA A 69 -18.00 -1.49 -0.31
CA ALA A 69 -18.95 -1.54 -1.41
C ALA A 69 -20.18 -0.64 -1.15
N ASN A 70 -20.75 -0.70 0.06
CA ASN A 70 -21.90 0.14 0.47
C ASN A 70 -21.58 1.65 0.43
N LYS A 71 -20.31 2.01 0.63
CA LYS A 71 -19.82 3.40 0.52
C LYS A 71 -19.32 3.75 -0.90
N SER A 72 -19.48 2.85 -1.87
CA SER A 72 -19.00 3.02 -3.25
C SER A 72 -17.49 3.28 -3.37
N LEU A 73 -16.71 2.76 -2.43
CA LEU A 73 -15.24 2.85 -2.40
C LEU A 73 -14.56 1.67 -3.13
N ILE A 74 -15.33 0.62 -3.43
CA ILE A 74 -14.98 -0.48 -4.31
C ILE A 74 -16.24 -0.96 -5.04
N GLN A 75 -16.04 -1.79 -6.05
CA GLN A 75 -17.06 -2.60 -6.66
C GLN A 75 -16.62 -4.07 -6.61
N ILE A 76 -17.55 -5.00 -6.40
CA ILE A 76 -17.30 -6.43 -6.62
C ILE A 76 -17.86 -6.77 -8.00
N SER A 77 -17.01 -7.28 -8.89
CA SER A 77 -17.40 -7.66 -10.24
C SER A 77 -18.33 -8.86 -10.22
N THR A 78 -18.98 -9.15 -11.35
CA THR A 78 -19.80 -10.38 -11.49
C THR A 78 -18.97 -11.66 -11.36
N GLU A 79 -17.66 -11.56 -11.51
CA GLU A 79 -16.70 -12.67 -11.40
C GLU A 79 -16.11 -12.78 -9.98
N GLY A 80 -16.53 -11.93 -9.04
CA GLY A 80 -16.04 -11.92 -7.66
C GLY A 80 -14.79 -11.08 -7.42
N GLU A 81 -14.31 -10.35 -8.44
CA GLU A 81 -13.11 -9.52 -8.33
C GLU A 81 -13.41 -8.20 -7.62
N VAL A 82 -12.54 -7.81 -6.70
CA VAL A 82 -12.58 -6.49 -6.06
C VAL A 82 -11.96 -5.45 -6.99
N VAL A 83 -12.76 -4.48 -7.43
CA VAL A 83 -12.35 -3.41 -8.33
C VAL A 83 -12.37 -2.07 -7.61
N MET A 84 -11.23 -1.40 -7.59
CA MET A 84 -11.06 -0.02 -7.10
C MET A 84 -10.71 0.91 -8.26
N HIS A 85 -11.47 2.00 -8.37
CA HIS A 85 -11.23 3.02 -9.40
C HIS A 85 -9.90 3.75 -9.17
N LYS A 86 -9.22 4.18 -10.24
CA LYS A 86 -7.91 4.86 -10.17
C LYS A 86 -7.91 6.10 -9.26
N LEU A 87 -9.00 6.86 -9.24
CA LEU A 87 -9.15 8.02 -8.34
C LEU A 87 -9.17 7.62 -6.86
N LEU A 88 -9.74 6.46 -6.53
CA LEU A 88 -9.75 5.92 -5.17
C LEU A 88 -8.37 5.37 -4.78
N GLN A 89 -7.64 4.77 -5.73
CA GLN A 89 -6.24 4.42 -5.50
C GLN A 89 -5.39 5.67 -5.22
N GLN A 90 -5.63 6.76 -5.95
CA GLN A 90 -4.96 8.03 -5.70
C GLN A 90 -5.34 8.62 -4.33
N ALA A 91 -6.62 8.56 -3.96
CA ALA A 91 -7.06 8.95 -2.62
C ALA A 91 -6.36 8.11 -1.52
N GLY A 92 -6.08 6.83 -1.80
CA GLY A 92 -5.26 5.97 -0.93
C GLY A 92 -3.83 6.49 -0.76
N ARG A 93 -3.18 6.98 -1.82
CA ARG A 93 -1.84 7.61 -1.73
C ARG A 93 -1.87 8.83 -0.82
N GLU A 94 -2.81 9.74 -1.05
CA GLU A 94 -2.92 10.94 -0.25
C GLU A 94 -3.30 10.62 1.21
N ALA A 95 -4.12 9.59 1.44
CA ALA A 95 -4.43 9.11 2.78
C ALA A 95 -3.19 8.61 3.54
N VAL A 96 -2.30 7.85 2.90
CA VAL A 96 -1.03 7.40 3.53
C VAL A 96 -0.15 8.59 3.90
N GLN A 97 -0.04 9.59 3.01
CA GLN A 97 0.76 10.79 3.28
C GLN A 97 0.27 11.58 4.49
N ARG A 98 -1.06 11.62 4.73
CA ARG A 98 -1.68 12.28 5.88
C ARG A 98 -1.52 11.51 7.20
N GLN A 99 -1.27 10.20 7.15
CA GLN A 99 -1.03 9.41 8.36
C GLN A 99 0.32 9.77 8.99
N GLU A 100 0.35 9.79 10.31
CA GLU A 100 1.60 9.90 11.08
C GLU A 100 2.55 8.75 10.68
N PRO A 101 3.81 9.03 10.30
CA PRO A 101 4.77 8.02 9.80
C PRO A 101 4.82 6.75 10.66
N GLY A 102 4.92 6.90 11.99
CA GLY A 102 5.02 5.78 12.93
C GLY A 102 3.75 4.94 13.10
N LYS A 103 2.59 5.40 12.59
CA LYS A 103 1.29 4.70 12.69
C LYS A 103 0.85 4.08 11.36
N ARG A 104 1.62 4.29 10.28
CA ARG A 104 1.31 3.78 8.95
C ARG A 104 1.26 2.25 8.96
N GLN A 105 0.25 1.72 8.28
CA GLN A 105 0.09 0.29 8.03
C GLN A 105 0.56 -0.10 6.62
N VAL A 106 0.65 0.87 5.71
CA VAL A 106 1.21 0.71 4.37
C VAL A 106 2.27 1.78 4.16
N LEU A 107 3.45 1.37 3.70
CA LEU A 107 4.53 2.26 3.29
C LEU A 107 4.56 2.36 1.76
N ILE A 108 4.57 3.59 1.24
CA ILE A 108 4.62 3.89 -0.20
C ILE A 108 5.67 4.94 -0.56
N ASP A 109 6.22 5.62 0.46
CA ASP A 109 7.19 6.69 0.30
C ASP A 109 8.60 6.08 0.26
N ALA A 110 9.34 6.43 -0.78
CA ALA A 110 10.62 5.80 -1.09
C ALA A 110 11.67 6.03 -0.01
N ASP A 111 11.77 7.26 0.47
CA ASP A 111 12.73 7.66 1.49
C ASP A 111 12.39 6.97 2.81
N GLU A 112 11.10 6.96 3.21
CA GLU A 112 10.66 6.24 4.40
C GLU A 112 10.91 4.72 4.31
N ILE A 113 10.71 4.14 3.12
CA ILE A 113 10.97 2.71 2.89
C ILE A 113 12.47 2.42 3.00
N CYS A 114 13.34 3.19 2.34
CA CYS A 114 14.79 3.02 2.41
C CYS A 114 15.27 3.13 3.87
N ASP A 115 14.88 4.20 4.58
CA ASP A 115 15.23 4.38 5.98
C ASP A 115 14.78 3.21 6.86
N THR A 116 13.60 2.66 6.56
CA THR A 116 13.03 1.53 7.31
C THR A 116 13.78 0.23 7.02
N LEU A 117 14.15 -0.01 5.77
CA LEU A 117 14.84 -1.21 5.30
C LEU A 117 16.34 -1.21 5.60
N GLU A 118 16.97 -0.04 5.75
CA GLU A 118 18.40 0.08 6.08
C GLU A 118 18.67 0.04 7.58
N ASN A 119 17.80 0.66 8.39
CA ASN A 119 18.05 0.87 9.81
C ASN A 119 17.34 -0.12 10.75
N ASP A 120 16.84 -1.24 10.22
CA ASP A 120 16.09 -2.24 11.01
C ASP A 120 14.96 -1.61 11.85
N SER A 121 14.26 -0.60 11.31
CA SER A 121 13.32 0.20 12.09
C SER A 121 12.15 -0.65 12.62
N LYS A 122 11.78 -0.45 13.88
CA LYS A 122 10.68 -1.18 14.53
C LYS A 122 9.30 -0.74 14.02
N ARG A 123 8.82 -1.35 12.94
CA ARG A 123 7.56 -1.03 12.28
C ARG A 123 6.50 -2.13 12.46
N ARG A 124 6.05 -2.35 13.70
CA ARG A 124 5.07 -3.40 14.03
C ARG A 124 3.70 -3.21 13.38
N SER A 125 3.30 -1.99 13.03
CA SER A 125 2.01 -1.71 12.39
C SER A 125 2.00 -2.01 10.88
N VAL A 126 3.17 -2.08 10.26
CA VAL A 126 3.28 -2.19 8.80
C VAL A 126 2.85 -3.59 8.37
N MET A 127 1.90 -3.62 7.45
CA MET A 127 1.39 -4.81 6.77
C MET A 127 1.73 -4.84 5.28
N GLY A 128 1.97 -3.68 4.65
CA GLY A 128 2.30 -3.60 3.24
C GLY A 128 3.44 -2.61 2.95
N ILE A 129 4.32 -2.97 2.02
CA ILE A 129 5.34 -2.08 1.45
C ILE A 129 5.18 -2.10 -0.08
N SER A 130 4.84 -0.94 -0.65
CA SER A 130 4.74 -0.74 -2.10
C SER A 130 5.86 0.20 -2.53
N PHE A 131 6.92 -0.37 -3.10
CA PHE A 131 8.18 0.31 -3.31
C PHE A 131 8.50 0.45 -4.80
N ASP A 132 8.47 1.69 -5.27
CA ASP A 132 9.00 2.04 -6.58
C ASP A 132 10.51 2.30 -6.50
N ILE A 133 11.32 1.32 -6.85
CA ILE A 133 12.79 1.42 -6.77
C ILE A 133 13.38 2.43 -7.76
N SER A 134 12.59 3.01 -8.67
CA SER A 134 13.06 4.10 -9.53
C SER A 134 12.95 5.50 -8.91
N THR A 135 12.38 5.60 -7.71
CA THR A 135 12.18 6.88 -7.01
C THR A 135 13.36 7.32 -6.14
N PRO A 136 14.06 6.44 -5.40
CA PRO A 136 15.27 6.83 -4.67
C PRO A 136 16.34 7.42 -5.60
N ILE A 137 17.19 8.27 -5.04
CA ILE A 137 18.34 8.86 -5.74
C ILE A 137 19.50 7.87 -5.79
N ASP A 138 19.67 7.08 -4.72
CA ASP A 138 20.80 6.17 -4.52
C ASP A 138 20.38 4.69 -4.60
N ASP A 139 21.37 3.79 -4.62
CA ASP A 139 21.16 2.34 -4.55
C ASP A 139 20.47 1.97 -3.24
N VAL A 140 19.54 1.01 -3.30
CA VAL A 140 18.75 0.57 -2.14
C VAL A 140 19.51 -0.53 -1.42
N ASN A 141 19.81 -0.33 -0.14
CA ASN A 141 20.36 -1.39 0.71
C ASN A 141 19.28 -1.94 1.63
N ILE A 142 19.19 -3.26 1.74
CA ILE A 142 18.26 -3.90 2.66
C ILE A 142 19.06 -4.71 3.67
N SER A 143 18.98 -4.31 4.94
CA SER A 143 19.68 -4.98 6.03
C SER A 143 19.17 -6.41 6.24
N ALA A 144 20.02 -7.28 6.79
CA ALA A 144 19.62 -8.66 7.11
C ALA A 144 18.42 -8.73 8.08
N GLY A 145 18.29 -7.73 8.95
CA GLY A 145 17.25 -7.64 9.98
C GLY A 145 15.98 -6.90 9.56
N ALA A 146 15.90 -6.36 8.33
CA ALA A 146 14.90 -5.37 7.95
C ALA A 146 13.47 -5.85 8.28
N PHE A 147 13.13 -7.05 7.85
CA PHE A 147 11.80 -7.61 8.00
C PHE A 147 11.55 -8.27 9.37
N LYS A 148 12.60 -8.59 10.14
CA LYS A 148 12.48 -9.16 11.49
C LYS A 148 11.70 -8.24 12.43
N ASN A 149 11.81 -6.94 12.19
CA ASN A 149 11.15 -5.90 12.98
C ASN A 149 9.73 -5.53 12.46
N MET A 150 9.24 -6.24 11.44
CA MET A 150 7.92 -6.05 10.82
C MET A 150 7.08 -7.35 10.86
N PRO A 151 6.73 -7.86 12.05
CA PRO A 151 6.07 -9.17 12.19
C PRO A 151 4.66 -9.27 11.57
N ASN A 152 4.06 -8.13 11.24
CA ASN A 152 2.74 -8.06 10.59
C ASN A 152 2.84 -7.83 9.08
N LEU A 153 4.05 -7.72 8.51
CA LEU A 153 4.23 -7.54 7.08
C LEU A 153 3.70 -8.75 6.32
N ARG A 154 2.84 -8.47 5.35
CA ARG A 154 2.14 -9.46 4.51
C ARG A 154 2.28 -9.18 3.04
N PHE A 155 2.46 -7.93 2.63
CA PHE A 155 2.52 -7.57 1.22
C PHE A 155 3.81 -6.81 0.94
N LEU A 156 4.58 -7.28 -0.03
CA LEU A 156 5.76 -6.57 -0.54
C LEU A 156 5.66 -6.49 -2.06
N SER A 157 5.43 -5.29 -2.58
CA SER A 157 5.46 -5.01 -4.01
C SER A 157 6.67 -4.15 -4.31
N ILE A 158 7.61 -4.67 -5.09
CA ILE A 158 8.79 -3.94 -5.57
C ILE A 158 8.65 -3.82 -7.08
N TYR A 159 8.62 -2.58 -7.58
CA TYR A 159 8.42 -2.31 -9.00
C TYR A 159 9.23 -1.09 -9.45
N LYS A 160 9.29 -0.88 -10.77
CA LYS A 160 10.06 0.19 -11.40
C LYS A 160 9.16 0.92 -12.39
N THR A 161 8.78 2.16 -12.11
CA THR A 161 7.95 2.94 -13.06
C THR A 161 8.79 3.68 -14.10
N ARG A 162 9.97 4.19 -13.71
CA ARG A 162 10.88 4.94 -14.61
C ARG A 162 11.97 4.03 -15.17
N ARG A 163 12.01 3.87 -16.49
CA ARG A 163 12.91 2.92 -17.17
C ARG A 163 14.35 3.40 -17.28
N ASP A 164 14.57 4.71 -17.18
CA ASP A 164 15.82 5.42 -17.40
C ASP A 164 16.79 5.37 -16.22
N ARG A 165 16.35 4.95 -15.03
CA ARG A 165 17.24 4.81 -13.86
C ARG A 165 17.73 3.39 -13.67
N ASP A 166 19.04 3.20 -13.72
CA ASP A 166 19.65 1.93 -13.31
C ASP A 166 19.87 1.99 -11.80
N VAL A 167 19.05 1.25 -11.05
CA VAL A 167 19.07 1.23 -9.58
C VAL A 167 19.37 -0.20 -9.15
N ARG A 168 20.40 -0.37 -8.31
CA ARG A 168 20.73 -1.67 -7.73
C ARG A 168 20.05 -1.81 -6.38
N VAL A 169 19.48 -2.99 -6.16
CA VAL A 169 18.93 -3.39 -4.87
C VAL A 169 19.89 -4.41 -4.27
N HIS A 170 20.53 -4.04 -3.17
CA HIS A 170 21.45 -4.89 -2.44
C HIS A 170 20.71 -5.59 -1.29
N VAL A 171 20.50 -6.89 -1.46
CA VAL A 171 19.85 -7.76 -0.48
C VAL A 171 20.95 -8.52 0.27
N HIS A 172 20.97 -8.41 1.60
CA HIS A 172 21.91 -9.18 2.42
C HIS A 172 21.64 -10.70 2.30
N GLU A 173 22.69 -11.52 2.22
CA GLU A 173 22.55 -12.97 2.00
C GLU A 173 21.80 -13.68 3.14
N ASP A 174 22.05 -13.28 4.39
CA ASP A 174 21.38 -13.81 5.58
C ASP A 174 20.00 -13.20 5.88
N MET A 175 19.30 -12.69 4.87
CA MET A 175 18.01 -12.03 5.07
C MET A 175 16.88 -13.04 5.32
N ASP A 176 16.17 -12.84 6.44
CA ASP A 176 14.99 -13.62 6.80
C ASP A 176 13.70 -12.92 6.37
N PHE A 177 12.92 -13.58 5.50
CA PHE A 177 11.59 -13.11 5.12
C PHE A 177 10.51 -13.58 6.12
N PRO A 178 9.50 -12.74 6.43
CA PRO A 178 8.38 -13.15 7.25
C PRO A 178 7.61 -14.30 6.57
N PRO A 179 7.20 -15.35 7.31
CA PRO A 179 6.56 -16.53 6.72
C PRO A 179 5.20 -16.25 6.06
N ARG A 180 4.61 -15.09 6.36
CA ARG A 180 3.31 -14.64 5.86
C ARG A 180 3.43 -13.67 4.68
N LEU A 181 4.64 -13.36 4.24
CA LEU A 181 4.86 -12.43 3.13
C LEU A 181 4.26 -13.00 1.84
N ARG A 182 3.68 -12.11 1.04
CA ARG A 182 3.04 -12.31 -0.25
C ARG A 182 3.56 -11.27 -1.22
#